data_AF-A0AAV0V2X6-F1
#
_entry.id   AF-A0AAV0V2X6-F1
#
_cell.length_a   1.000
_cell.length_b   1.000
_cell.length_c   1.000
_cell.angle_alpha   90.00
_cell.angle_beta   90.00
_cell.angle_gamma   90.00
#
_symmetry.space_group_name_H-M   'P 1'
#
loop_
_entity.id
_entity.type
_entity.pdbx_description
1 polymer ?
#
loop_
_entity_poly.entity_id
_entity_poly.type
_entity_poly.pdbx_seq_one_letter_code
_entity_poly.pdbx_strand_id
1 'polypeptide(L)'
;MQCHPLETPAPSQRHQLCPMRTPLQATVDSFSVHSSFTECPQAEDMLCRYRNKKCGYPRAIKRNGERHNLCERHRSKANQNQRKLEGKRRVKKRMMQRVAIRVVNAKKVVESPENDIDLTLYGDTFA
;
A
#
# COMPACT_ATOMS: atom_id res chain seq x y z
N MET A 1 21.41 -19.47 -15.97
CA MET A 1 21.45 -18.13 -15.36
C MET A 1 21.36 -18.31 -13.85
N GLN A 2 22.52 -18.52 -13.21
CA GLN A 2 22.62 -18.86 -11.80
C GLN A 2 22.44 -17.63 -10.93
N CYS A 3 21.59 -17.77 -9.90
CA CYS A 3 21.27 -16.76 -8.91
C CYS A 3 22.18 -16.96 -7.69
N HIS A 4 22.92 -15.93 -7.28
CA HIS A 4 23.65 -15.94 -6.01
C HIS A 4 23.05 -14.92 -5.04
N PRO A 5 22.83 -15.27 -3.76
CA PRO A 5 22.42 -14.33 -2.72
C PRO A 5 23.65 -13.66 -2.10
N LEU A 6 23.61 -12.33 -1.95
CA LEU A 6 24.61 -11.62 -1.15
C LEU A 6 24.02 -11.28 0.22
N GLU A 7 24.71 -11.79 1.23
CA GLU A 7 24.44 -11.68 2.65
C GLU A 7 24.61 -10.25 3.17
N THR A 8 23.94 -9.98 4.30
CA THR A 8 23.97 -8.71 5.05
C THR A 8 25.21 -8.63 5.94
N PRO A 9 25.59 -7.42 6.38
CA PRO A 9 25.65 -7.27 7.84
C PRO A 9 25.07 -5.94 8.35
N ALA A 10 24.41 -6.03 9.49
CA ALA A 10 23.94 -4.91 10.32
C ALA A 10 25.10 -4.22 11.06
N PRO A 11 24.97 -2.94 11.45
CA PRO A 11 25.71 -2.42 12.57
C PRO A 11 24.82 -2.22 13.81
N SER A 12 25.27 -2.87 14.87
CA SER A 12 24.84 -2.73 16.27
C SER A 12 25.42 -1.44 16.83
N GLN A 13 24.61 -0.50 17.31
CA GLN A 13 25.09 0.51 18.27
C GLN A 13 24.08 0.69 19.40
N ARG A 14 24.48 0.10 20.52
CA ARG A 14 23.90 0.11 21.84
C ARG A 14 24.48 1.32 22.57
N HIS A 15 23.68 2.38 22.70
CA HIS A 15 24.11 3.60 23.37
C HIS A 15 23.88 3.43 24.88
N GLN A 16 24.97 3.63 25.61
CA GLN A 16 25.13 3.43 27.04
C GLN A 16 24.37 4.51 27.80
N LEU A 17 23.65 4.11 28.85
CA LEU A 17 23.01 5.01 29.80
C LEU A 17 24.09 5.60 30.72
N CYS A 18 24.28 6.91 30.69
CA CYS A 18 25.08 7.62 31.69
C CYS A 18 24.20 7.91 32.93
N PRO A 19 24.61 7.51 34.15
CA PRO A 19 23.93 7.89 35.38
C PRO A 19 24.65 9.09 36.00
N MET A 20 24.06 10.29 35.98
CA MET A 20 24.63 11.43 36.71
C MET A 20 23.58 12.11 37.60
N ARG A 21 23.63 11.71 38.87
CA ARG A 21 23.61 12.49 40.12
C ARG A 21 22.59 13.62 40.25
N THR A 22 21.71 13.42 41.23
CA THR A 22 20.87 14.40 41.93
C THR A 22 21.67 15.56 42.52
N PRO A 23 21.06 16.76 42.55
CA PRO A 23 20.91 17.43 43.82
C PRO A 23 19.45 17.81 44.08
N LEU A 24 18.97 17.42 45.26
CA LEU A 24 17.81 18.04 45.92
C LEU A 24 18.15 19.51 46.19
N GLN A 25 17.22 20.42 45.88
CA GLN A 25 16.87 21.48 46.82
C GLN A 25 15.52 22.11 46.48
N ALA A 26 14.69 22.14 47.52
CA ALA A 26 13.34 22.67 47.55
C ALA A 26 13.38 24.17 47.86
N THR A 27 12.55 24.93 47.17
CA THR A 27 11.93 26.14 47.71
C THR A 27 10.48 26.14 47.25
N VAL A 28 9.61 26.01 48.24
CA VAL A 28 8.17 26.24 48.14
C VAL A 28 7.94 27.71 47.81
N ASP A 29 7.15 28.00 46.77
CA ASP A 29 6.26 29.16 46.81
C ASP A 29 5.19 29.13 45.72
N SER A 30 3.95 29.29 46.19
CA SER A 30 2.85 30.01 45.56
C SER A 30 2.19 29.49 44.27
N PHE A 31 1.00 28.90 44.47
CA PHE A 31 -0.23 29.06 43.71
C PHE A 31 -0.13 29.56 42.25
N SER A 32 -0.31 28.66 41.28
CA SER A 32 -1.19 28.95 40.14
C SER A 32 -1.62 27.66 39.45
N VAL A 33 -2.93 27.46 39.42
CA VAL A 33 -3.61 26.46 38.61
C VAL A 33 -3.41 26.85 37.14
N HIS A 34 -2.40 26.27 36.51
CA HIS A 34 -2.46 25.83 35.14
C HIS A 34 -1.43 24.71 35.01
N SER A 35 -1.93 23.49 34.85
CA SER A 35 -1.18 22.40 34.26
C SER A 35 -0.76 22.85 32.86
N SER A 36 0.36 23.55 32.80
CA SER A 36 1.11 23.86 31.60
C SER A 36 1.59 22.52 31.06
N PHE A 37 0.70 21.87 30.30
CA PHE A 37 1.13 21.15 29.12
C PHE A 37 2.10 22.09 28.42
N THR A 38 3.38 21.79 28.55
CA THR A 38 4.41 22.34 27.69
C THR A 38 4.10 21.79 26.30
N GLU A 39 3.08 22.33 25.64
CA GLU A 39 2.91 22.23 24.21
C GLU A 39 4.01 23.10 23.63
N CYS A 40 5.20 22.50 23.50
CA CYS A 40 6.13 22.91 22.47
C CYS A 40 5.38 22.68 21.14
N PRO A 41 5.09 23.73 20.34
CA PRO A 41 4.35 23.61 19.08
C PRO A 41 5.04 22.72 18.03
N GLN A 42 6.26 22.25 18.33
CA GLN A 42 7.01 21.29 17.52
C GLN A 42 6.56 19.83 17.71
N ALA A 43 5.82 19.51 18.78
CA ALA A 43 5.36 18.14 19.05
C ALA A 43 4.28 17.70 18.04
N GLU A 44 3.33 18.58 17.70
CA GLU A 44 2.27 18.28 16.72
C GLU A 44 2.83 17.97 15.33
N ASP A 45 3.92 18.64 14.97
CA ASP A 45 4.59 18.39 13.70
C ASP A 45 5.34 17.04 13.66
N MET A 46 5.51 16.37 14.79
CA MET A 46 6.06 15.02 14.80
C MET A 46 4.98 13.94 14.69
N LEU A 47 3.70 14.30 14.82
CA LEU A 47 2.59 13.34 14.92
C LEU A 47 1.98 12.96 13.57
N CYS A 48 1.40 11.76 13.55
CA CYS A 48 0.69 11.21 12.41
C CYS A 48 -0.56 12.04 12.04
N ARG A 49 -0.60 12.49 10.79
CA ARG A 49 -1.71 13.26 10.21
C ARG A 49 -2.80 12.36 9.60
N TYR A 50 -3.36 11.46 10.41
CA TYR A 50 -4.45 10.59 9.94
C TYR A 50 -5.80 11.33 9.94
N ARG A 51 -6.53 11.30 8.82
CA ARG A 51 -7.68 12.19 8.58
C ARG A 51 -8.92 11.91 9.41
N ASN A 52 -9.20 10.66 9.76
CA ASN A 52 -10.46 10.30 10.44
C ASN A 52 -10.36 10.31 11.98
N LYS A 53 -9.14 10.22 12.54
CA LYS A 53 -8.91 10.28 14.00
C LYS A 53 -7.52 10.82 14.31
N LYS A 54 -7.41 11.66 15.33
CA LYS A 54 -6.12 12.14 15.84
C LYS A 54 -5.29 10.95 16.30
N CYS A 55 -4.03 10.90 15.87
CA CYS A 55 -3.13 9.79 16.14
C CYS A 55 -1.90 10.30 16.89
N GLY A 56 -1.74 9.90 18.15
CA GLY A 56 -0.61 10.29 19.00
C GLY A 56 0.71 9.57 18.70
N TYR A 57 0.82 8.86 17.58
CA TYR A 57 2.06 8.16 17.20
C TYR A 57 2.87 9.02 16.24
N PRO A 58 4.21 8.98 16.33
CA PRO A 58 5.07 9.78 15.46
C PRO A 58 4.97 9.35 14.00
N ARG A 59 5.26 10.29 13.10
CA ARG A 59 5.37 10.04 11.66
C ARG A 59 6.48 9.03 11.38
N ALA A 60 6.21 8.06 10.50
CA ALA A 60 7.24 7.11 10.08
C ALA A 60 8.31 7.82 9.23
N ILE A 61 9.55 7.33 9.25
CA ILE A 61 10.66 7.89 8.46
C ILE A 61 10.89 7.00 7.24
N LYS A 62 10.99 7.60 6.04
CA LYS A 62 11.42 6.93 4.81
C LYS A 62 12.91 6.61 4.89
N ARG A 63 13.41 5.73 4.01
CA ARG A 63 14.86 5.44 3.91
C ARG A 63 15.71 6.67 3.56
N ASN A 64 15.13 7.69 2.91
CA ASN A 64 15.78 8.95 2.58
C ASN A 64 15.79 9.97 3.75
N GLY A 65 15.29 9.59 4.94
CA GLY A 65 15.21 10.48 6.10
C GLY A 65 13.98 11.39 6.13
N GLU A 66 13.16 11.42 5.08
CA GLU A 66 11.96 12.26 5.02
C GLU A 66 10.80 11.62 5.82
N ARG A 67 10.03 12.45 6.53
CA ARG A 67 8.87 11.99 7.31
C ARG A 67 7.68 11.67 6.40
N HIS A 68 7.05 10.52 6.62
CA HIS A 68 5.74 10.21 6.08
C HIS A 68 4.65 11.06 6.72
N ASN A 69 3.50 11.20 6.07
CA ASN A 69 2.33 11.84 6.68
C ASN A 69 1.67 10.99 7.77
N LEU A 70 1.91 9.67 7.74
CA LEU A 70 1.28 8.69 8.62
C LEU A 70 2.34 8.01 9.50
N CYS A 71 1.93 7.56 10.69
CA CYS A 71 2.73 6.64 11.49
C CYS A 71 2.79 5.25 10.84
N GLU A 72 3.72 4.42 11.32
CA GLU A 72 3.94 3.07 10.78
C GLU A 72 2.66 2.23 10.79
N ARG A 73 1.95 2.22 11.92
CA ARG A 73 0.66 1.52 12.08
C ARG A 73 -0.36 1.92 11.00
N HIS A 74 -0.49 3.20 10.70
CA HIS A 74 -1.43 3.66 9.68
C HIS A 74 -0.92 3.39 8.25
N ARG A 75 0.39 3.43 8.00
CA ARG A 75 0.96 3.00 6.71
C ARG A 75 0.69 1.52 6.45
N SER A 76 0.93 0.65 7.42
CA SER A 76 0.69 -0.80 7.25
C SER A 76 -0.78 -1.09 6.99
N LYS A 77 -1.70 -0.39 7.69
CA LYS A 77 -3.15 -0.51 7.45
C LYS A 77 -3.56 -0.03 6.05
N ALA A 78 -3.00 1.10 5.59
CA ALA A 78 -3.23 1.59 4.23
C ALA A 78 -2.74 0.58 3.18
N ASN A 79 -1.54 0.01 3.36
CA ASN A 79 -0.99 -1.02 2.48
C ASN A 79 -1.85 -2.29 2.46
N GLN A 80 -2.35 -2.72 3.62
CA GLN A 80 -3.25 -3.87 3.70
C GLN A 80 -4.56 -3.60 2.96
N ASN A 81 -5.14 -2.40 3.12
CA ASN A 81 -6.35 -2.01 2.41
C ASN A 81 -6.11 -1.95 0.89
N GLN A 82 -4.98 -1.36 0.47
CA GLN A 82 -4.58 -1.31 -0.94
C GLN A 82 -4.49 -2.73 -1.54
N ARG A 83 -3.80 -3.66 -0.88
CA ARG A 83 -3.71 -5.05 -1.32
C ARG A 83 -5.08 -5.72 -1.42
N LYS A 84 -5.97 -5.48 -0.45
CA LYS A 84 -7.33 -6.04 -0.46
C LYS A 84 -8.15 -5.49 -1.63
N LEU A 85 -8.08 -4.18 -1.88
CA LEU A 85 -8.78 -3.52 -2.97
C LEU A 85 -8.26 -4.01 -4.33
N GLU A 86 -6.94 -4.10 -4.50
CA GLU A 86 -6.33 -4.64 -5.71
C GLU A 86 -6.69 -6.10 -5.93
N GLY A 87 -6.71 -6.93 -4.87
CA GLY A 87 -7.18 -8.32 -4.94
C GLY A 87 -8.60 -8.41 -5.51
N LYS A 88 -9.52 -7.60 -4.97
CA LYS A 88 -10.90 -7.51 -5.48
C LYS A 88 -10.95 -7.04 -6.95
N ARG A 89 -10.16 -6.02 -7.31
CA ARG A 89 -10.07 -5.52 -8.69
C ARG A 89 -9.54 -6.59 -9.66
N ARG A 90 -8.53 -7.37 -9.26
CA ARG A 90 -7.96 -8.48 -10.05
C ARG A 90 -9.00 -9.58 -10.29
N VAL A 91 -9.74 -9.98 -9.26
CA VAL A 91 -10.81 -10.98 -9.41
C VAL A 91 -11.90 -10.49 -10.34
N LYS A 92 -12.39 -9.24 -10.14
CA LYS A 92 -13.40 -8.63 -11.03
C LYS A 92 -12.91 -8.58 -12.48
N LYS A 93 -11.66 -8.16 -12.71
CA LYS A 93 -11.06 -8.12 -14.05
C LYS A 93 -10.99 -9.51 -14.68
N ARG A 94 -10.56 -10.54 -13.93
CA ARG A 94 -10.54 -11.93 -14.42
C ARG A 94 -11.94 -12.44 -14.77
N MET A 95 -12.94 -12.14 -13.94
CA MET A 95 -14.33 -12.53 -14.24
C MET A 95 -14.84 -11.86 -15.51
N MET A 96 -14.68 -10.53 -15.64
CA MET A 96 -15.06 -9.80 -16.85
C MET A 96 -14.31 -10.31 -18.09
N GLN A 97 -13.02 -10.61 -17.96
CA GLN A 97 -12.22 -11.18 -19.05
C GLN A 97 -12.74 -12.56 -19.48
N ARG A 98 -13.12 -13.44 -18.52
CA ARG A 98 -13.73 -14.74 -18.85
C ARG A 98 -15.06 -14.60 -19.57
N VAL A 99 -15.90 -13.65 -19.16
CA VAL A 99 -17.16 -13.34 -19.85
C VAL A 99 -16.88 -12.82 -21.26
N ALA A 100 -15.95 -11.88 -21.41
CA ALA A 100 -15.56 -11.36 -22.72
C ALA A 100 -15.07 -12.46 -23.67
N ILE A 101 -14.21 -13.37 -23.19
CA ILE A 101 -13.73 -14.51 -23.99
C ILE A 101 -14.89 -15.42 -24.39
N ARG A 102 -15.82 -15.73 -23.48
CA ARG A 102 -17.00 -16.55 -23.79
C ARG A 102 -17.86 -15.91 -24.89
N VAL A 103 -18.08 -14.60 -24.83
CA VAL A 103 -18.85 -13.86 -25.84
C VAL A 103 -18.15 -13.89 -27.20
N VAL A 104 -16.82 -13.68 -27.24
CA VAL A 104 -16.04 -13.75 -28.49
C VAL A 104 -16.09 -15.16 -29.10
N ASN A 105 -15.95 -16.20 -28.28
CA ASN A 105 -16.01 -17.57 -28.76
C ASN A 105 -17.41 -17.94 -29.27
N ALA A 106 -18.48 -17.51 -28.60
CA ALA A 106 -19.84 -17.74 -29.06
C ALA A 106 -20.11 -17.09 -30.43
N LYS A 107 -19.60 -15.87 -30.66
CA LYS A 107 -19.69 -15.21 -31.97
C LYS A 107 -18.98 -16.00 -33.07
N LYS A 108 -17.78 -16.51 -32.80
CA LYS A 108 -17.05 -17.37 -33.74
C LYS A 108 -17.78 -18.67 -34.11
N VAL A 109 -18.55 -19.25 -33.19
CA VAL A 109 -19.31 -20.48 -33.46
C VAL A 109 -20.53 -20.21 -34.34
N VAL A 110 -21.12 -19.02 -34.24
CA VAL A 110 -22.26 -18.60 -35.08
C VAL A 110 -21.82 -18.18 -36.48
N GLU A 111 -20.55 -17.83 -36.65
CA GLU A 111 -19.93 -17.40 -37.91
C GLU A 111 -19.19 -18.58 -38.59
N SER A 112 -19.83 -19.75 -38.61
CA SER A 112 -19.35 -20.96 -39.31
C SER A 112 -19.66 -20.86 -40.82
N PRO A 113 -18.79 -21.35 -41.73
CA PRO A 113 -18.82 -21.07 -43.17
C PRO A 113 -19.79 -21.99 -43.93
N GLU A 114 -21.03 -22.14 -43.46
CA GLU A 114 -22.01 -23.03 -44.11
C GLU A 114 -22.82 -22.39 -45.24
N ASN A 115 -22.40 -21.22 -45.74
CA ASN A 115 -22.99 -20.58 -46.93
C ASN A 115 -22.07 -20.52 -48.17
N ASP A 116 -20.86 -21.10 -48.14
CA ASP A 116 -19.92 -21.03 -49.28
C ASP A 116 -19.73 -22.36 -50.04
N ILE A 117 -20.61 -23.35 -49.86
CA ILE A 117 -20.52 -24.66 -50.53
C ILE A 117 -21.31 -24.73 -51.87
N ASP A 118 -22.15 -23.74 -52.20
CA ASP A 118 -23.12 -23.86 -53.32
C ASP A 118 -22.83 -22.99 -54.56
N LEU A 119 -21.55 -22.76 -54.91
CA LEU A 119 -21.21 -22.04 -56.15
C LEU A 119 -20.23 -22.77 -57.09
N THR A 120 -19.67 -23.91 -56.67
CA THR A 120 -18.67 -24.65 -57.49
C THR A 120 -19.21 -25.90 -58.17
N LEU A 121 -20.46 -26.31 -57.91
CA LEU A 121 -20.99 -27.58 -58.45
C LEU A 121 -21.80 -27.46 -59.75
N TYR A 122 -22.08 -26.25 -60.25
CA TYR A 122 -22.97 -26.05 -61.42
C TYR A 122 -22.34 -25.25 -62.58
N GLY A 123 -21.01 -25.35 -62.77
CA GLY A 123 -20.26 -24.53 -63.73
C GLY A 123 -19.66 -25.25 -64.95
N ASP A 124 -19.59 -26.58 -64.98
CA ASP A 124 -18.82 -27.31 -66.00
C ASP A 124 -19.71 -28.10 -66.96
N THR A 125 -20.37 -27.39 -67.88
CA THR A 125 -20.81 -27.95 -69.17
C THR A 125 -20.20 -27.13 -70.30
N PHE A 126 -19.00 -27.53 -70.74
CA PHE A 126 -18.49 -27.23 -72.07
C PHE A 126 -17.79 -28.48 -72.62
N ALA A 127 -18.52 -29.20 -73.47
CA ALA A 127 -17.97 -30.07 -74.51
C ALA A 127 -18.95 -30.04 -75.69
#